data_AF-A0A6L3N959-F1
#
_entry.id   AF-A0A6L3N959-F1
#
_cell.length_a   1.000
_cell.length_b   1.000
_cell.length_c   1.000
_cell.angle_alpha   90.00
_cell.angle_beta   90.00
_cell.angle_gamma   90.00
#
_symmetry.space_group_name_H-M   'P 1'
#
loop_
_entity.id
_entity.type
_entity.pdbx_description
1 polymer ?
#
loop_
_entity_poly.entity_id
_entity_poly.type
_entity_poly.pdbx_seq_one_letter_code
_entity_poly.pdbx_strand_id
1 'polypeptide(L)'
;MITQSSPASRTAPDSAAPLSLADAQALACRFAVPVAACDTVRLHDALDRVLAADVIAPFDIPAYDNSAMDGYAFDGSAYAPASAADIALTVAGTALAGHPFDGAVAPGACIRIMTGAPMPAGCDTVIAQEHVRVDGDVIRFAARDITRGANCRRAGEDLARGARALA
;
A
#
# COMPACT_ATOMS: atom_id res chain seq x y z
N MET A 1 -67.81 -51.13 18.36
CA MET A 1 -66.88 -52.00 17.59
C MET A 1 -65.91 -51.07 16.86
N ILE A 2 -64.75 -50.75 17.47
CA ILE A 2 -63.37 -51.04 17.00
C ILE A 2 -63.23 -50.78 15.48
N THR A 3 -62.42 -49.83 15.01
CA THR A 3 -60.95 -49.85 15.10
C THR A 3 -60.30 -48.46 14.94
N GLN A 4 -59.47 -48.09 15.92
CA GLN A 4 -58.39 -47.12 15.72
C GLN A 4 -57.30 -47.80 14.90
N SER A 5 -57.02 -47.31 13.69
CA SER A 5 -55.85 -47.72 12.92
C SER A 5 -54.63 -46.96 13.44
N SER A 6 -53.82 -47.66 14.22
CA SER A 6 -52.51 -47.22 14.69
C SER A 6 -51.59 -46.91 13.50
N PRO A 7 -50.95 -45.74 13.38
CA PRO A 7 -49.93 -45.53 12.37
C PRO A 7 -48.72 -46.39 12.73
N ALA A 8 -48.36 -47.26 11.79
CA ALA A 8 -47.22 -48.16 11.89
C ALA A 8 -45.97 -47.41 12.40
N SER A 9 -45.40 -47.95 13.47
CA SER A 9 -44.05 -47.62 13.94
C SER A 9 -43.11 -47.63 12.75
N ARG A 10 -42.62 -46.44 12.36
CA ARG A 10 -41.42 -46.34 11.54
C ARG A 10 -40.27 -46.74 12.47
N THR A 11 -39.89 -48.01 12.42
CA THR A 11 -38.61 -48.47 12.93
C THR A 11 -37.52 -47.65 12.26
N ALA A 12 -36.96 -46.68 13.00
CA ALA A 12 -35.73 -46.03 12.61
C ALA A 12 -34.63 -47.12 12.57
N PRO A 13 -33.86 -47.24 11.48
CA PRO A 13 -32.65 -48.05 11.53
C PRO A 13 -31.68 -47.36 12.47
N ASP A 14 -31.47 -47.96 13.65
CA ASP A 14 -30.44 -47.55 14.60
C ASP A 14 -29.13 -48.25 14.23
N SER A 15 -28.13 -47.47 13.79
CA SER A 15 -26.68 -47.70 13.99
C SER A 15 -25.84 -46.85 13.04
N ALA A 16 -25.66 -45.58 13.40
CA ALA A 16 -24.40 -44.91 13.13
C ALA A 16 -23.86 -44.48 14.50
N ALA A 17 -22.65 -44.93 14.85
CA ALA A 17 -21.94 -44.43 16.03
C ALA A 17 -22.02 -42.88 16.04
N PRO A 18 -22.13 -42.23 17.22
CA PRO A 18 -22.19 -40.78 17.27
C PRO A 18 -21.01 -40.21 16.49
N LEU A 19 -21.31 -39.38 15.49
CA LEU A 19 -20.28 -38.73 14.68
C LEU A 19 -19.41 -37.87 15.61
N SER A 20 -18.11 -37.87 15.36
CA SER A 20 -17.26 -36.84 15.96
C SER A 20 -17.73 -35.46 15.48
N LEU A 21 -17.44 -34.41 16.23
CA LEU A 21 -17.75 -33.04 15.81
C LEU A 21 -17.18 -32.73 14.41
N ALA A 22 -15.96 -33.21 14.14
CA ALA A 22 -15.31 -33.04 12.85
C ALA A 22 -16.05 -33.76 11.71
N ASP A 23 -16.48 -35.01 11.93
CA ASP A 23 -17.23 -35.77 10.93
C ASP A 23 -18.61 -35.16 10.66
N ALA A 24 -19.27 -34.65 11.70
CA ALA A 24 -20.53 -33.95 11.58
C ALA A 24 -20.39 -32.63 10.79
N GLN A 25 -19.34 -31.84 11.07
CA GLN A 25 -19.04 -30.61 10.32
C GLN A 25 -18.70 -30.90 8.86
N ALA A 26 -17.86 -31.91 8.60
CA ALA A 26 -17.51 -32.31 7.24
C ALA A 26 -18.75 -32.77 6.46
N LEU A 27 -19.63 -33.55 7.10
CA LEU A 27 -20.90 -33.96 6.50
C LEU A 27 -21.79 -32.75 6.20
N ALA A 28 -21.92 -31.79 7.10
CA ALA A 28 -22.69 -30.57 6.87
C ALA A 28 -22.14 -29.73 5.70
N CYS A 29 -20.82 -29.54 5.64
CA CYS A 29 -20.15 -28.80 4.57
C CYS A 29 -20.35 -29.43 3.18
N ARG A 30 -20.55 -30.76 3.09
CA ARG A 30 -20.85 -31.43 1.81
C ARG A 30 -22.18 -31.02 1.18
N PHE A 31 -23.12 -30.55 1.99
CA PHE A 31 -24.44 -30.09 1.53
C PHE A 31 -24.57 -28.58 1.48
N ALA A 32 -23.61 -27.85 2.06
CA ALA A 32 -23.55 -26.40 1.95
C ALA A 32 -23.05 -26.00 0.56
N VAL A 33 -23.79 -25.10 -0.10
CA VAL A 33 -23.36 -24.48 -1.36
C VAL A 33 -23.12 -23.00 -1.08
N PRO A 34 -21.95 -22.44 -1.43
CA PRO A 34 -21.72 -21.01 -1.32
C PRO A 34 -22.80 -20.22 -2.06
N VAL A 35 -23.27 -19.14 -1.45
CA VAL A 35 -24.25 -18.26 -2.09
C VAL A 35 -23.57 -17.56 -3.27
N ALA A 36 -24.08 -17.78 -4.48
CA ALA A 36 -23.53 -17.19 -5.70
C ALA A 36 -24.10 -15.79 -6.00
N ALA A 37 -25.24 -15.43 -5.40
CA ALA A 37 -25.82 -14.10 -5.55
C ALA A 37 -24.92 -13.06 -4.89
N CYS A 38 -24.62 -11.99 -5.61
CA CYS A 38 -23.83 -10.87 -5.12
C CYS A 38 -24.49 -9.55 -5.53
N ASP A 39 -24.25 -8.53 -4.71
CA ASP A 39 -24.70 -7.16 -4.95
C ASP A 39 -23.51 -6.21 -4.82
N THR A 40 -23.52 -5.15 -5.61
CA THR A 40 -22.58 -4.02 -5.40
C THR A 40 -23.15 -3.11 -4.34
N VAL A 41 -22.40 -2.92 -3.26
CA VAL A 41 -22.77 -2.07 -2.13
C VAL A 41 -21.81 -0.90 -2.00
N ARG A 42 -22.20 0.13 -1.23
CA ARG A 42 -21.32 1.23 -0.88
C ARG A 42 -20.32 0.77 0.18
N LEU A 43 -19.14 1.38 0.22
CA LEU A 43 -18.06 0.97 1.13
C LEU A 43 -18.49 0.98 2.60
N HIS A 44 -19.26 1.97 3.04
CA HIS A 44 -19.74 2.03 4.43
C HIS A 44 -20.81 0.98 4.77
N ASP A 45 -21.41 0.34 3.76
CA ASP A 45 -22.38 -0.75 3.91
C ASP A 45 -21.72 -2.15 3.74
N ALA A 46 -20.39 -2.19 3.55
CA ALA A 46 -19.63 -3.39 3.20
C ALA A 46 -19.03 -4.14 4.41
N LEU A 47 -19.02 -3.53 5.61
CA LEU A 47 -18.51 -4.17 6.81
C LEU A 47 -19.27 -5.49 7.09
N ASP A 48 -18.55 -6.52 7.52
CA ASP A 48 -19.03 -7.88 7.79
C ASP A 48 -19.62 -8.64 6.57
N ARG A 49 -19.46 -8.12 5.35
CA ARG A 49 -19.79 -8.85 4.11
C ARG A 49 -18.59 -9.65 3.59
N VAL A 50 -18.89 -10.65 2.77
CA VAL A 50 -17.90 -11.47 2.06
C VAL A 50 -17.70 -10.92 0.66
N LEU A 51 -16.45 -10.77 0.23
CA LEU A 51 -16.13 -10.36 -1.14
C LEU A 51 -16.63 -11.42 -2.13
N ALA A 52 -17.32 -10.95 -3.17
CA ALA A 52 -17.75 -11.82 -4.27
C ALA A 52 -16.63 -12.06 -5.30
N ALA A 53 -15.64 -11.17 -5.37
CA ALA A 53 -14.48 -11.25 -6.24
C ALA A 53 -13.32 -10.42 -5.66
N ASP A 54 -12.10 -10.72 -6.12
CA ASP A 54 -10.89 -9.96 -5.77
C ASP A 54 -11.06 -8.47 -6.07
N VAL A 55 -10.61 -7.62 -5.15
CA VAL A 55 -10.54 -6.17 -5.36
C VAL A 55 -9.18 -5.85 -5.96
N ILE A 56 -9.18 -5.33 -7.18
CA ILE A 56 -7.95 -5.03 -7.93
C ILE A 56 -7.61 -3.53 -7.82
N ALA A 57 -6.34 -3.21 -7.60
CA ALA A 57 -5.84 -1.84 -7.55
C ALA A 57 -5.97 -1.14 -8.91
N PRO A 58 -6.78 -0.08 -9.04
CA PRO A 58 -6.98 0.60 -10.32
C PRO A 58 -5.82 1.54 -10.69
N PHE A 59 -4.95 1.88 -9.74
CA PHE A 59 -3.78 2.72 -9.90
C PHE A 59 -2.68 2.28 -8.91
N ASP A 60 -1.48 2.81 -9.12
CA ASP A 60 -0.33 2.58 -8.27
C ASP A 60 -0.49 3.31 -6.92
N ILE A 61 -0.05 2.67 -5.84
CA ILE A 61 0.03 3.27 -4.51
C ILE A 61 1.49 3.17 -4.04
N PRO A 62 2.16 4.29 -3.81
CA PRO A 62 1.79 5.67 -4.19
C PRO A 62 1.60 5.85 -5.72
N ALA A 63 0.86 6.89 -6.14
CA ALA A 63 0.55 7.13 -7.55
C ALA A 63 1.71 7.70 -8.38
N TYR A 64 2.72 8.26 -7.71
CA TYR A 64 3.90 8.88 -8.28
C TYR A 64 5.07 8.71 -7.31
N ASP A 65 6.29 8.80 -7.82
CA ASP A 65 7.48 8.86 -6.97
C ASP A 65 7.34 10.09 -6.06
N ASN A 66 7.47 9.91 -4.75
CA ASN A 66 7.28 10.98 -3.77
C ASN A 66 8.32 10.94 -2.65
N SER A 67 8.41 12.03 -1.91
CA SER A 67 9.32 12.09 -0.78
C SER A 67 8.79 11.31 0.43
N ALA A 68 9.66 10.50 1.03
CA ALA A 68 9.39 9.79 2.28
C ALA A 68 9.57 10.67 3.53
N MET A 69 10.20 11.85 3.40
CA MET A 69 10.57 12.70 4.53
C MET A 69 10.55 14.19 4.15
N ASP A 70 10.60 15.07 5.14
CA ASP A 70 10.82 16.49 4.90
C ASP A 70 12.32 16.77 4.66
N GLY A 71 12.64 17.47 3.58
CA GLY A 71 14.03 17.61 3.17
C GLY A 71 14.26 18.39 1.89
N TYR A 72 15.29 17.99 1.15
CA TYR A 72 15.71 18.62 -0.09
C TYR A 72 15.93 17.57 -1.17
N ALA A 73 15.15 17.65 -2.26
CA ALA A 73 15.24 16.80 -3.43
C ALA A 73 16.31 17.32 -4.41
N PHE A 74 17.13 16.41 -4.92
CA PHE A 74 18.17 16.71 -5.91
C PHE A 74 18.49 15.47 -6.77
N ASP A 75 19.30 15.68 -7.81
CA ASP A 75 19.87 14.59 -8.61
C ASP A 75 21.03 13.93 -7.84
N GLY A 76 20.79 12.77 -7.26
CA GLY A 76 21.80 12.03 -6.51
C GLY A 76 22.87 11.39 -7.39
N SER A 77 22.68 11.30 -8.71
CA SER A 77 23.69 10.75 -9.61
C SER A 77 24.92 11.65 -9.77
N ALA A 78 24.76 12.96 -9.54
CA ALA A 78 25.83 13.94 -9.57
C ALA A 78 26.80 13.83 -8.37
N TYR A 79 26.42 13.08 -7.32
CA TYR A 79 27.14 13.05 -6.06
C TYR A 79 27.43 11.61 -5.63
N ALA A 80 28.68 11.18 -5.83
CA ALA A 80 29.10 9.84 -5.45
C ALA A 80 29.31 9.73 -3.92
N PRO A 81 28.85 8.65 -3.27
CA PRO A 81 28.99 8.44 -1.82
C PRO A 81 30.45 8.31 -1.35
N ALA A 82 31.40 8.11 -2.28
CA ALA A 82 32.83 7.98 -1.99
C ALA A 82 33.59 9.32 -1.92
N SER A 83 32.92 10.45 -2.18
CA SER A 83 33.53 11.77 -2.00
C SER A 83 33.64 12.11 -0.50
N ALA A 84 34.83 12.42 -0.01
CA ALA A 84 35.00 12.98 1.34
C ALA A 84 34.59 14.46 1.43
N ALA A 85 34.22 15.09 0.31
CA ALA A 85 33.87 16.50 0.26
C ALA A 85 32.40 16.73 0.63
N ASP A 86 32.16 17.85 1.32
CA ASP A 86 30.82 18.36 1.58
C ASP A 86 30.15 18.77 0.26
N ILE A 87 28.87 18.45 0.14
CA ILE A 87 28.01 18.85 -0.97
C ILE A 87 27.36 20.19 -0.59
N ALA A 88 27.32 21.12 -1.54
CA ALA A 88 26.58 22.38 -1.41
C ALA A 88 25.60 22.51 -2.57
N LEU A 89 24.32 22.76 -2.25
CA LEU A 89 23.24 22.92 -3.23
C LEU A 89 22.46 24.20 -2.97
N THR A 90 22.04 24.88 -4.03
CA THR A 90 21.19 26.08 -3.94
C THR A 90 19.73 25.69 -3.98
N VAL A 91 18.93 26.14 -3.02
CA VAL A 91 17.49 25.91 -2.97
C VAL A 91 16.81 26.76 -4.04
N ALA A 92 16.28 26.12 -5.08
CA ALA A 92 15.69 26.78 -6.24
C ALA A 92 14.15 26.84 -6.20
N GLY A 93 13.52 26.18 -5.24
CA GLY A 93 12.06 26.12 -5.14
C GLY A 93 11.57 25.25 -4.00
N THR A 94 10.25 25.05 -3.96
CA THR A 94 9.59 24.21 -2.97
C THR A 94 8.54 23.32 -3.64
N ALA A 95 8.43 22.07 -3.18
CA ALA A 95 7.40 21.10 -3.58
C ALA A 95 6.65 20.63 -2.33
N LEU A 96 5.32 20.72 -2.38
CA LEU A 96 4.41 20.30 -1.30
C LEU A 96 3.43 19.24 -1.81
N ALA A 97 2.81 18.50 -0.90
CA ALA A 97 1.68 17.64 -1.26
C ALA A 97 0.56 18.48 -1.90
N GLY A 98 0.10 18.07 -3.09
CA GLY A 98 -0.89 18.81 -3.88
C GLY A 98 -0.37 20.05 -4.62
N HIS A 99 0.87 20.49 -4.36
CA HIS A 99 1.54 21.60 -5.05
C HIS A 99 2.95 21.17 -5.50
N PRO A 100 3.04 20.37 -6.58
CA PRO A 100 4.33 19.93 -7.11
C PRO A 100 5.17 21.11 -7.61
N PHE A 101 6.48 20.88 -7.71
CA PHE A 101 7.37 21.80 -8.40
C PHE A 101 7.45 21.41 -9.89
N ASP A 102 6.97 22.28 -10.77
CA ASP A 102 6.90 22.03 -12.23
C ASP A 102 8.15 22.50 -13.00
N GLY A 103 9.11 23.13 -12.31
CA GLY A 103 10.34 23.63 -12.92
C GLY A 103 11.41 22.54 -13.15
N ALA A 104 12.44 22.90 -13.92
CA ALA A 104 13.64 22.08 -14.02
C ALA A 104 14.60 22.36 -12.85
N VAL A 105 15.21 21.31 -12.31
CA VAL A 105 16.24 21.44 -11.26
C VAL A 105 17.61 21.50 -11.94
N ALA A 106 18.27 22.65 -11.84
CA ALA A 106 19.59 22.84 -12.43
C ALA A 106 20.69 22.07 -11.67
N PRO A 107 21.81 21.70 -12.33
CA PRO A 107 22.96 21.14 -11.63
C PRO A 107 23.44 22.05 -10.48
N GLY A 108 23.68 21.46 -9.30
CA GLY A 108 24.03 22.23 -8.10
C GLY A 108 22.86 22.92 -7.41
N ALA A 109 21.62 22.65 -7.85
CA ALA A 109 20.40 23.10 -7.18
C ALA A 109 19.64 21.95 -6.53
N CYS A 110 18.77 22.28 -5.58
CA CYS A 110 17.82 21.37 -4.96
C CYS A 110 16.46 22.04 -4.76
N ILE A 111 15.44 21.23 -4.51
CA ILE A 111 14.08 21.68 -4.22
C ILE A 111 13.76 21.29 -2.79
N ARG A 112 13.35 22.26 -1.97
CA ARG A 112 12.81 21.96 -0.64
C ARG A 112 11.54 21.13 -0.84
N ILE A 113 11.48 19.93 -0.30
CA ILE A 113 10.39 18.98 -0.52
C ILE A 113 9.85 18.50 0.80
N MET A 114 8.52 18.44 0.93
CA MET A 114 7.87 17.89 2.11
C MET A 114 7.37 16.46 1.84
N THR A 115 7.14 15.72 2.91
CA THR A 115 6.65 14.34 2.88
C THR A 115 5.40 14.20 2.01
N GLY A 116 5.40 13.22 1.11
CA GLY A 116 4.31 12.93 0.19
C GLY A 116 4.21 13.85 -1.04
N ALA A 117 5.05 14.89 -1.14
CA ALA A 117 5.13 15.71 -2.34
C ALA A 117 5.75 14.90 -3.51
N PRO A 118 5.22 15.05 -4.74
CA PRO A 118 5.81 14.42 -5.92
C PRO A 118 7.29 14.83 -6.10
N MET A 119 8.12 13.87 -6.50
CA MET A 119 9.52 14.13 -6.81
C MET A 119 9.63 15.08 -8.03
N PRO A 120 10.41 16.17 -7.95
CA PRO A 120 10.69 17.04 -9.08
C PRO A 120 11.37 16.30 -10.22
N ALA A 121 11.16 16.75 -11.45
CA ALA A 121 11.79 16.15 -12.63
C ALA A 121 13.32 16.15 -12.50
N GLY A 122 13.93 14.98 -12.73
CA GLY A 122 15.38 14.78 -12.63
C GLY A 122 15.92 14.59 -11.21
N CYS A 123 15.08 14.73 -10.18
CA CYS A 123 15.47 14.40 -8.81
C CYS A 123 15.14 12.95 -8.48
N ASP A 124 16.05 12.28 -7.78
CA ASP A 124 15.89 10.87 -7.39
C ASP A 124 16.27 10.62 -5.93
N THR A 125 16.73 11.64 -5.22
CA THR A 125 17.28 11.52 -3.87
C THR A 125 16.79 12.69 -3.01
N VAL A 126 16.44 12.41 -1.75
CA VAL A 126 16.08 13.43 -0.76
C VAL A 126 16.99 13.31 0.46
N ILE A 127 17.64 14.42 0.84
CA ILE A 127 18.36 14.51 2.12
C ILE A 127 17.42 15.09 3.18
N ALA A 128 17.37 14.47 4.36
CA ALA A 128 16.59 14.92 5.51
C ALA A 128 16.98 16.35 5.89
N GLN A 129 16.03 17.22 6.21
CA GLN A 129 16.34 18.59 6.65
C GLN A 129 17.17 18.62 7.94
N GLU A 130 17.08 17.58 8.77
CA GLU A 130 17.83 17.42 10.02
C GLU A 130 19.32 17.15 9.78
N HIS A 131 19.67 16.68 8.57
CA HIS A 131 21.04 16.32 8.20
C HIS A 131 21.76 17.42 7.39
N VAL A 132 21.11 18.57 7.18
CA VAL A 132 21.70 19.69 6.44
C VAL A 132 21.96 20.88 7.35
N ARG A 133 23.02 21.63 7.02
CA ARG A 133 23.21 23.00 7.50
C ARG A 133 22.70 23.96 6.45
N VAL A 134 21.89 24.91 6.86
CA VAL A 134 21.32 25.94 5.97
C VAL A 134 22.08 27.24 6.17
N ASP A 135 22.52 27.84 5.06
CA ASP A 135 23.21 29.14 5.01
C ASP A 135 22.57 29.98 3.89
N GLY A 136 21.59 30.81 4.26
CA GLY A 136 20.73 31.51 3.30
C GLY A 136 19.98 30.51 2.41
N ASP A 137 20.18 30.64 1.10
CA ASP A 137 19.59 29.75 0.09
C ASP A 137 20.46 28.54 -0.26
N VAL A 138 21.55 28.29 0.48
CA VAL A 138 22.45 27.17 0.24
C VAL A 138 22.37 26.16 1.38
N ILE A 139 22.17 24.89 1.03
CA ILE A 139 22.28 23.77 1.97
C ILE A 139 23.65 23.10 1.85
N ARG A 140 24.15 22.60 2.98
CA ARG A 140 25.42 21.87 3.06
C ARG A 140 25.27 20.59 3.87
N PHE A 141 25.81 19.49 3.37
CA PHE A 141 25.83 18.20 4.05
C PHE A 141 26.99 17.33 3.55
N ALA A 142 27.41 16.34 4.34
CA ALA A 142 28.51 15.47 3.92
C ALA A 142 28.00 14.42 2.93
N ALA A 143 28.75 14.16 1.86
CA ALA A 143 28.34 13.18 0.85
C ALA A 143 28.15 11.75 1.41
N ARG A 144 28.86 11.42 2.49
CA ARG A 144 28.72 10.14 3.21
C ARG A 144 27.36 9.95 3.89
N ASP A 145 26.61 11.03 4.12
CA ASP A 145 25.34 11.00 4.86
C ASP A 145 24.15 10.66 3.96
N ILE A 146 24.38 10.45 2.65
CA ILE A 146 23.32 10.16 1.68
C ILE A 146 23.73 9.10 0.66
N THR A 147 22.77 8.26 0.30
CA THR A 147 22.89 7.32 -0.83
C THR A 147 21.91 7.74 -1.91
N ARG A 148 22.29 7.59 -3.19
CA ARG A 148 21.36 7.81 -4.30
C ARG A 148 20.08 6.99 -4.12
N GLY A 149 18.92 7.61 -4.33
CA GLY A 149 17.62 6.96 -4.14
C GLY A 149 17.06 7.05 -2.72
N ALA A 150 17.83 7.56 -1.76
CA ALA A 150 17.39 7.63 -0.37
C ALA A 150 16.19 8.56 -0.20
N ASN A 151 15.29 8.15 0.71
CA ASN A 151 14.12 8.90 1.15
C ASN A 151 13.12 9.23 0.02
N CYS A 152 13.10 8.39 -1.01
CA CYS A 152 12.16 8.43 -2.11
C CYS A 152 11.31 7.15 -2.09
N ARG A 153 10.00 7.32 -2.18
CA ARG A 153 9.05 6.22 -2.36
C ARG A 153 8.74 6.11 -3.83
N ARG A 154 8.80 4.90 -4.39
CA ARG A 154 8.50 4.64 -5.80
C ARG A 154 7.00 4.52 -6.01
N ALA A 155 6.52 4.95 -7.18
CA ALA A 155 5.17 4.68 -7.60
C ALA A 155 4.89 3.17 -7.56
N GLY A 156 3.81 2.77 -6.89
CA GLY A 156 3.36 1.38 -6.80
C GLY A 156 4.16 0.51 -5.85
N GLU A 157 5.05 1.07 -5.02
CA GLU A 157 5.85 0.27 -4.08
C GLU A 157 5.00 -0.41 -3.00
N ASP A 158 3.88 0.19 -2.59
CA ASP A 158 2.96 -0.41 -1.61
C ASP A 158 1.99 -1.36 -2.31
N LEU A 159 1.40 -0.89 -3.41
CA LEU A 159 0.46 -1.66 -4.21
C LEU A 159 0.51 -1.20 -5.67
N ALA A 160 1.07 -2.04 -6.52
CA ALA A 160 1.10 -1.78 -7.95
C ALA A 160 -0.31 -1.87 -8.57
N ARG A 161 -0.55 -1.08 -9.61
CA ARG A 161 -1.74 -1.18 -10.45
C ARG A 161 -1.92 -2.60 -10.96
N GLY A 162 -3.15 -3.13 -10.85
CA GLY A 162 -3.47 -4.49 -11.25
C GLY A 162 -3.18 -5.55 -10.17
N ALA A 163 -2.51 -5.20 -9.07
CA ALA A 163 -2.36 -6.10 -7.94
C ALA A 163 -3.70 -6.31 -7.20
N ARG A 164 -3.84 -7.46 -6.55
CA ARG A 164 -4.99 -7.77 -5.69
C ARG A 164 -4.83 -7.04 -4.37
N ALA A 165 -5.69 -6.06 -4.12
CA ALA A 165 -5.76 -5.36 -2.84
C ALA A 165 -6.39 -6.23 -1.76
N LEU A 166 -7.43 -6.99 -2.13
CA LEU A 166 -8.15 -7.94 -1.28
C LEU A 166 -8.55 -9.16 -2.13
N ALA A 167 -8.49 -10.35 -1.55
CA ALA A 167 -8.86 -11.63 -2.16
C ALA A 167 -9.45 -12.57 -1.11
#